data_AF-A0A348WS57-F1
#
_entry.id   AF-A0A348WS57-F1
#
_cell.length_a   1.000
_cell.length_b   1.000
_cell.length_c   1.000
_cell.angle_alpha   90.00
_cell.angle_beta   90.00
_cell.angle_gamma   90.00
#
_symmetry.space_group_name_H-M   'P 1'
#
loop_
_entity.id
_entity.type
_entity.pdbx_description
1 polymer ?
#
loop_
_entity_poly.entity_id
_entity_poly.type
_entity_poly.pdbx_seq_one_letter_code
_entity_poly.pdbx_strand_id
1 'polypeptide(L)'
;MKFKTFLAMYKNIIILVWWLAILVIFKVWNNFNFSNGNSILFIILIVVFPLALYIFGVIYKKKLLKQKNLRKKPFFEIIQDDYKTKKLQKEFLEQIEFLKFNLNSKDDQLFLSNNKIEISFEKNYTKISLVNTRITYYFYYSNHIYHFTKFDKRMIQYHSTIYLYQQMLVLLKKLTCNQLTYMENKKNCKLINSITNEILYDNNKKMDKKQKYTHIVTMHLSEI
;
A
#
# COMPACT_ATOMS: atom_id res chain seq x y z
N MET A 1 -1.60 -17.49 -16.12
CA MET A 1 -1.28 -16.07 -16.45
C MET A 1 -2.58 -15.26 -16.34
N LYS A 2 -2.60 -14.08 -15.70
CA LYS A 2 -3.87 -13.31 -15.59
C LYS A 2 -4.36 -12.91 -16.99
N PHE A 3 -5.67 -13.04 -17.25
CA PHE A 3 -6.30 -12.77 -18.56
C PHE A 3 -5.88 -11.43 -19.19
N LYS A 4 -5.78 -10.37 -18.39
CA LYS A 4 -5.32 -9.03 -18.82
C LYS A 4 -3.88 -9.03 -19.35
N THR A 5 -3.01 -9.88 -18.80
CA THR A 5 -1.61 -10.01 -19.21
C THR A 5 -1.49 -10.79 -20.51
N PHE A 6 -2.32 -11.82 -20.70
CA PHE A 6 -2.41 -12.57 -21.95
C PHE A 6 -2.86 -11.67 -23.11
N LEU A 7 -3.95 -10.91 -22.92
CA LEU A 7 -4.45 -9.95 -23.90
C LEU A 7 -3.40 -8.93 -24.35
N ALA A 8 -2.64 -8.36 -23.41
CA ALA A 8 -1.62 -7.37 -23.73
C ALA A 8 -0.42 -7.97 -24.50
N MET A 9 -0.07 -9.23 -24.23
CA MET A 9 1.06 -9.92 -24.86
C MET A 9 0.72 -10.37 -26.29
N TYR A 10 -0.49 -10.89 -26.49
CA TYR A 10 -0.93 -11.48 -27.76
C TYR A 10 -1.85 -10.57 -28.57
N LYS A 11 -1.99 -9.29 -28.21
CA LYS A 11 -2.93 -8.34 -28.86
C LYS A 11 -2.86 -8.36 -30.38
N ASN A 12 -1.66 -8.43 -30.98
CA ASN A 12 -1.50 -8.40 -32.43
C ASN A 12 -2.02 -9.70 -33.08
N ILE A 13 -1.78 -10.85 -32.45
CA ILE A 13 -2.28 -12.15 -32.92
C ILE A 13 -3.80 -12.21 -32.77
N ILE A 14 -4.34 -11.71 -31.65
CA ILE A 14 -5.79 -11.65 -31.42
C ILE A 14 -6.48 -10.76 -32.45
N ILE A 15 -5.91 -9.59 -32.76
CA ILE A 15 -6.43 -8.69 -33.80
C ILE A 15 -6.42 -9.36 -35.18
N LEU A 16 -5.34 -10.07 -35.51
CA LEU A 16 -5.22 -10.76 -36.79
C LEU A 16 -6.25 -11.88 -36.94
N VAL A 17 -6.41 -12.72 -35.90
CA VAL A 17 -7.45 -13.77 -35.87
C VAL A 17 -8.85 -13.16 -35.96
N TRP A 18 -9.09 -12.05 -35.27
CA TRP A 18 -10.35 -11.33 -35.31
C TRP A 18 -10.69 -10.79 -36.70
N TRP A 19 -9.72 -10.20 -37.40
CA TRP A 19 -9.91 -9.74 -38.78
C TRP A 19 -10.23 -10.90 -39.72
N LEU A 20 -9.49 -12.01 -39.64
CA LEU A 20 -9.79 -13.20 -40.44
C LEU A 20 -11.22 -13.71 -40.18
N ALA A 21 -11.63 -13.79 -38.92
CA ALA A 21 -12.99 -14.21 -38.56
C ALA A 21 -14.06 -13.27 -39.14
N ILE A 22 -13.90 -11.95 -39.02
CA ILE A 22 -14.84 -10.98 -39.59
C ILE A 22 -14.92 -11.12 -41.11
N LEU A 23 -13.76 -11.22 -41.78
CA LEU A 23 -13.73 -11.36 -43.24
C LEU A 23 -14.47 -12.62 -43.69
N VAL A 24 -14.26 -13.75 -43.01
CA VAL A 24 -14.97 -15.00 -43.32
C VAL A 24 -16.48 -14.85 -43.07
N ILE A 25 -16.89 -14.28 -41.94
CA ILE A 25 -18.32 -14.09 -41.60
C ILE A 25 -19.02 -13.24 -42.67
N PHE A 26 -18.44 -12.10 -43.05
CA PHE A 26 -19.06 -11.21 -44.04
C PHE A 26 -19.00 -11.76 -45.47
N LYS A 27 -17.99 -12.57 -45.78
CA LYS A 27 -17.94 -13.32 -47.04
C LYS A 27 -19.06 -14.36 -47.13
N VAL A 28 -19.30 -15.12 -46.06
CA VAL A 28 -20.34 -16.16 -46.05
C VAL A 28 -21.74 -15.57 -46.00
N TRP A 29 -21.95 -14.55 -45.16
CA TRP A 29 -23.28 -13.98 -44.94
C TRP A 29 -23.77 -13.21 -46.17
N ASN A 30 -22.97 -12.25 -46.64
CA ASN A 30 -23.42 -11.30 -47.66
C ASN A 30 -22.49 -11.23 -48.87
N ASN A 31 -21.48 -12.10 -48.98
CA ASN A 31 -20.47 -12.04 -50.04
C ASN A 31 -19.81 -10.65 -50.20
N PHE A 32 -19.70 -9.89 -49.10
CA PHE A 32 -19.31 -8.47 -49.08
C PHE A 32 -20.22 -7.50 -49.86
N ASN A 33 -21.43 -7.90 -50.20
CA ASN A 33 -22.45 -6.98 -50.68
C ASN A 33 -23.10 -6.30 -49.48
N PHE A 34 -22.81 -5.01 -49.31
CA PHE A 34 -23.30 -4.24 -48.17
C PHE A 34 -24.57 -3.46 -48.53
N SER A 35 -25.67 -3.75 -47.83
CA SER A 35 -26.92 -2.98 -47.86
C SER A 35 -27.37 -2.63 -46.43
N ASN A 36 -28.30 -1.69 -46.28
CA ASN A 36 -28.96 -1.35 -45.01
C ASN A 36 -28.02 -1.01 -43.84
N GLY A 37 -26.88 -0.36 -44.11
CA GLY A 37 -25.93 0.05 -43.05
C GLY A 37 -24.96 -1.05 -42.57
N ASN A 38 -25.01 -2.25 -43.16
CA ASN A 38 -24.06 -3.32 -42.84
C ASN A 38 -22.58 -2.94 -43.12
N SER A 39 -22.34 -2.00 -44.03
CA SER A 39 -21.00 -1.43 -44.27
C SER A 39 -20.46 -0.68 -43.06
N ILE A 40 -21.30 0.08 -42.37
CA ILE A 40 -20.94 0.81 -41.15
C ILE A 40 -20.61 -0.18 -40.05
N LEU A 41 -21.42 -1.22 -39.89
CA LEU A 41 -21.20 -2.28 -38.90
C LEU A 41 -19.89 -3.05 -39.16
N PHE A 42 -19.58 -3.34 -40.42
CA PHE A 42 -18.31 -3.95 -40.83
C PHE A 42 -17.10 -3.06 -40.49
N ILE A 43 -17.17 -1.77 -40.79
CA ILE A 43 -16.10 -0.80 -40.47
C ILE A 43 -15.91 -0.70 -38.94
N ILE A 44 -17.00 -0.63 -38.17
CA ILE A 44 -16.93 -0.59 -36.71
C ILE A 44 -16.22 -1.84 -36.17
N LEU A 45 -16.58 -3.04 -36.66
CA LEU A 45 -16.00 -4.29 -36.19
C LEU A 45 -14.52 -4.45 -36.57
N ILE A 46 -14.11 -3.98 -37.76
CA ILE A 46 -12.73 -4.04 -38.22
C ILE A 46 -11.85 -2.98 -37.55
N VAL A 47 -12.38 -1.80 -37.26
CA VAL A 47 -11.57 -0.66 -36.81
C VAL A 47 -11.69 -0.44 -35.30
N VAL A 48 -12.90 -0.34 -34.78
CA VAL A 48 -13.13 0.08 -33.38
C VAL A 48 -12.67 -0.98 -32.39
N PHE A 49 -12.92 -2.26 -32.66
CA PHE A 49 -12.52 -3.34 -31.76
C PHE A 49 -10.99 -3.48 -31.65
N PRO A 50 -10.21 -3.53 -32.75
CA PRO A 50 -8.75 -3.51 -32.68
C PRO A 50 -8.17 -2.25 -32.04
N LEU A 51 -8.78 -1.08 -32.31
CA LEU A 51 -8.36 0.18 -31.71
C LEU A 51 -8.53 0.14 -30.18
N ALA A 52 -9.68 -0.32 -29.70
CA ALA A 52 -9.95 -0.47 -28.26
C ALA A 52 -8.97 -1.46 -27.59
N LEU A 53 -8.72 -2.62 -28.22
CA LEU A 53 -7.71 -3.59 -27.77
C LEU A 53 -6.31 -2.97 -27.71
N TYR A 54 -5.95 -2.18 -28.71
CA TYR A 54 -4.65 -1.53 -28.78
C TYR A 54 -4.48 -0.49 -27.66
N ILE A 55 -5.46 0.40 -27.47
CA ILE A 55 -5.48 1.41 -26.40
C ILE A 55 -5.39 0.73 -25.03
N PHE A 56 -6.21 -0.29 -24.79
CA PHE A 56 -6.17 -1.05 -23.53
C PHE A 56 -4.80 -1.69 -23.30
N GLY A 57 -4.21 -2.29 -24.34
CA GLY A 57 -2.87 -2.86 -24.28
C GLY A 57 -1.78 -1.83 -23.96
N VAL A 58 -1.85 -0.63 -24.53
CA VAL A 58 -0.90 0.46 -24.25
C VAL A 58 -1.03 0.96 -22.81
N ILE A 59 -2.25 1.20 -22.33
CA ILE A 59 -2.51 1.63 -20.94
C ILE A 59 -1.99 0.57 -19.96
N TYR A 60 -2.28 -0.71 -20.23
CA TYR A 60 -1.81 -1.80 -19.39
C TYR A 60 -0.29 -1.94 -19.41
N LYS A 61 0.37 -1.81 -20.57
CA LYS A 61 1.83 -1.79 -20.70
C LYS A 61 2.44 -0.62 -19.92
N LYS A 62 1.88 0.60 -20.02
CA LYS A 62 2.31 1.76 -19.23
C LYS A 62 2.17 1.50 -17.73
N LYS A 63 1.05 0.91 -17.29
CA LYS A 63 0.84 0.54 -15.88
C LYS A 63 1.84 -0.52 -15.40
N LEU A 64 2.13 -1.53 -16.21
CA LEU A 64 3.13 -2.56 -15.92
C LEU A 64 4.55 -1.98 -15.85
N LEU A 65 4.91 -1.08 -16.77
CA LEU A 65 6.20 -0.38 -16.75
C LEU A 65 6.32 0.52 -15.52
N LYS A 66 5.28 1.28 -15.17
CA LYS A 66 5.24 2.08 -13.94
C LYS A 66 5.41 1.20 -12.71
N GLN A 67 4.73 0.05 -12.65
CA GLN A 67 4.93 -0.93 -11.59
C GLN A 67 6.36 -1.47 -11.59
N LYS A 68 6.92 -1.88 -12.73
CA LYS A 68 8.32 -2.34 -12.83
C LYS A 68 9.33 -1.28 -12.40
N ASN A 69 9.08 0.00 -12.67
CA ASN A 69 9.95 1.10 -12.26
C ASN A 69 9.84 1.39 -10.77
N LEU A 70 8.63 1.40 -10.20
CA LEU A 70 8.40 1.50 -8.75
C LEU A 70 9.06 0.35 -7.99
N ARG A 71 9.10 -0.85 -8.58
CA ARG A 71 9.79 -2.03 -8.03
C ARG A 71 11.29 -1.88 -7.90
N LYS A 72 11.91 -1.01 -8.71
CA LYS A 72 13.35 -0.73 -8.68
C LYS A 72 13.71 0.30 -7.62
N LYS A 73 12.83 1.27 -7.33
CA LYS A 73 13.07 2.26 -6.27
C LYS A 73 12.96 1.59 -4.88
N PRO A 74 13.89 1.88 -3.95
CA PRO A 74 13.74 1.54 -2.55
C PRO A 74 12.44 2.12 -1.98
N PHE A 75 11.74 1.34 -1.16
CA PHE A 75 10.48 1.78 -0.56
C PHE A 75 10.58 3.08 0.23
N PHE A 76 11.68 3.29 0.96
CA PHE A 76 11.91 4.55 1.68
C PHE A 76 12.03 5.76 0.75
N GLU A 77 12.69 5.61 -0.42
CA GLU A 77 12.70 6.68 -1.43
C GLU A 77 11.29 7.01 -1.94
N ILE A 78 10.40 6.03 -2.01
CA ILE A 78 8.99 6.26 -2.37
C ILE A 78 8.28 7.08 -1.28
N ILE A 79 8.58 6.86 0.01
CA ILE A 79 8.04 7.67 1.12
C ILE A 79 8.58 9.11 1.03
N GLN A 80 9.86 9.28 0.72
CA GLN A 80 10.47 10.60 0.52
C GLN A 80 9.86 11.33 -0.69
N ASP A 81 9.64 10.64 -1.79
CA ASP A 81 8.92 11.17 -2.95
C ASP A 81 7.47 11.56 -2.57
N ASP A 82 6.78 10.73 -1.77
CA ASP A 82 5.43 11.03 -1.27
C ASP A 82 5.42 12.29 -0.38
N TYR A 83 6.47 12.51 0.42
CA TYR A 83 6.64 13.74 1.19
C TYR A 83 6.83 14.96 0.28
N LYS A 84 7.80 14.90 -0.65
CA LYS A 84 8.09 16.00 -1.61
C LYS A 84 6.88 16.36 -2.48
N THR A 85 6.06 15.37 -2.84
CA THR A 85 4.86 15.56 -3.69
C THR A 85 3.59 15.87 -2.90
N LYS A 86 3.68 16.11 -1.58
CA LYS A 86 2.55 16.33 -0.66
C LYS A 86 1.53 15.17 -0.59
N LYS A 87 1.86 13.99 -1.12
CA LYS A 87 1.02 12.81 -1.01
C LYS A 87 1.01 12.26 0.43
N LEU A 88 2.15 12.30 1.13
CA LEU A 88 2.22 11.94 2.55
C LEU A 88 1.35 12.89 3.40
N GLN A 89 1.31 14.18 3.04
CA GLN A 89 0.48 15.16 3.73
C GLN A 89 -1.00 14.75 3.67
N LYS A 90 -1.51 14.56 2.45
CA LYS A 90 -2.92 14.25 2.18
C LYS A 90 -3.35 12.87 2.69
N GLU A 91 -2.51 11.86 2.50
CA GLU A 91 -2.87 10.48 2.82
C GLU A 91 -2.66 10.11 4.29
N PHE A 92 -1.83 10.87 5.03
CA PHE A 92 -1.43 10.53 6.40
C PHE A 92 -1.47 11.72 7.37
N LEU A 93 -0.72 12.79 7.11
CA LEU A 93 -0.50 13.86 8.10
C LEU A 93 -1.78 14.62 8.45
N GLU A 94 -2.63 14.93 7.47
CA GLU A 94 -3.94 15.59 7.72
C GLU A 94 -4.85 14.74 8.62
N GLN A 95 -4.77 13.42 8.53
CA GLN A 95 -5.59 12.53 9.36
C GLN A 95 -5.14 12.44 10.83
N ILE A 96 -3.91 12.88 11.11
CA ILE A 96 -3.32 12.90 12.46
C ILE A 96 -2.97 14.31 12.91
N GLU A 97 -3.55 15.32 12.27
CA GLU A 97 -3.27 16.73 12.57
C GLU A 97 -3.58 17.08 14.03
N PHE A 98 -4.59 16.43 14.62
CA PHE A 98 -4.93 16.56 16.04
C PHE A 98 -3.78 16.19 16.99
N LEU A 99 -2.80 15.40 16.52
CA LEU A 99 -1.60 15.05 17.29
C LEU A 99 -0.49 16.11 17.22
N LYS A 100 -0.66 17.19 16.45
CA LYS A 100 0.25 18.35 16.39
C LYS A 100 1.74 17.96 16.33
N PHE A 101 2.09 17.06 15.40
CA PHE A 101 3.47 16.60 15.26
C PHE A 101 4.39 17.71 14.74
N ASN A 102 5.58 17.80 15.34
CA ASN A 102 6.70 18.52 14.77
C ASN A 102 7.37 17.63 13.74
N LEU A 103 7.46 18.12 12.50
CA LEU A 103 8.12 17.42 11.42
C LEU A 103 9.58 17.85 11.32
N ASN A 104 10.48 16.87 11.33
CA ASN A 104 11.89 17.06 11.02
C ASN A 104 12.28 16.11 9.88
N SER A 105 12.82 16.67 8.79
CA SER A 105 13.25 15.91 7.62
C SER A 105 14.75 16.08 7.44
N LYS A 106 15.50 14.96 7.49
CA LYS A 106 16.89 14.86 7.05
C LYS A 106 16.97 13.90 5.85
N ASP A 107 18.06 13.96 5.09
CA ASP A 107 18.22 13.20 3.84
C ASP A 107 17.98 11.68 3.99
N ASP A 108 18.24 11.12 5.18
CA ASP A 108 18.09 9.69 5.46
C ASP A 108 16.95 9.32 6.43
N GLN A 109 16.20 10.30 6.93
CA GLN A 109 15.15 10.05 7.93
C GLN A 109 14.03 11.10 7.86
N LEU A 110 12.79 10.62 7.81
CA LEU A 110 11.59 11.43 8.07
C LEU A 110 11.15 11.14 9.50
N PHE A 111 11.10 12.18 10.34
CA PHE A 111 10.78 12.09 11.76
C PHE A 111 9.62 13.02 12.12
N LEU A 112 8.64 12.48 12.82
CA LEU A 112 7.52 13.22 13.39
C LEU A 112 7.54 12.98 14.89
N SER A 113 7.53 14.03 15.70
CA SER A 113 7.45 13.86 17.15
C SER A 113 6.54 14.89 17.81
N ASN A 114 5.94 14.46 18.91
CA ASN A 114 5.32 15.32 19.90
C ASN A 114 5.70 14.81 21.31
N ASN A 115 5.09 15.36 22.35
CA ASN A 115 5.44 15.02 23.74
C ASN A 115 5.07 13.57 24.14
N LYS A 116 4.34 12.83 23.30
CA LYS A 116 3.73 11.53 23.62
C LYS A 116 4.08 10.42 22.63
N ILE A 117 4.28 10.75 21.36
CA ILE A 117 4.48 9.82 20.25
C ILE A 117 5.62 10.31 19.38
N GLU A 118 6.46 9.36 18.94
CA GLU A 118 7.48 9.56 17.94
C GLU A 118 7.26 8.59 16.78
N ILE A 119 7.27 9.09 15.55
CA ILE A 119 7.17 8.30 14.33
C ILE A 119 8.44 8.55 13.53
N SER A 120 9.11 7.48 13.13
CA SER A 120 10.29 7.58 12.28
C SER A 120 10.20 6.61 11.12
N PHE A 121 10.37 7.14 9.92
CA PHE A 121 10.48 6.37 8.69
C PHE A 121 11.96 6.12 8.43
N GLU A 122 12.36 4.85 8.40
CA GLU A 122 13.73 4.42 8.14
C GLU A 122 13.81 3.62 6.83
N LYS A 123 15.00 3.18 6.44
CA LYS A 123 15.19 2.47 5.16
C LYS A 123 14.35 1.19 5.03
N ASN A 124 14.13 0.48 6.13
CA ASN A 124 13.60 -0.89 6.14
C ASN A 124 12.26 -1.06 6.86
N TYR A 125 11.89 -0.07 7.67
CA TYR A 125 10.71 -0.09 8.51
C TYR A 125 10.33 1.32 8.91
N THR A 126 9.09 1.48 9.34
CA THR A 126 8.65 2.62 10.14
C THR A 126 8.48 2.17 11.58
N LYS A 127 8.95 2.96 12.54
CA LYS A 127 8.66 2.72 13.96
C LYS A 127 7.81 3.83 14.54
N ILE A 128 6.86 3.44 15.40
CA ILE A 128 6.05 4.33 16.23
C ILE A 128 6.37 4.01 17.68
N SER A 129 6.95 4.96 18.40
CA SER A 129 7.32 4.84 19.81
C SER A 129 6.41 5.71 20.67
N LEU A 130 6.06 5.21 21.85
CA LEU A 130 5.39 5.99 22.88
C LEU A 130 6.44 6.60 23.82
N VAL A 131 6.49 7.92 23.87
CA VAL A 131 7.46 8.69 24.68
C VAL A 131 7.30 8.33 26.16
N ASN A 132 8.41 8.27 26.89
CA ASN A 132 8.47 7.86 28.29
C ASN A 132 8.01 6.41 28.56
N THR A 133 7.98 5.55 27.52
CA THR A 133 7.71 4.12 27.67
C THR A 133 8.72 3.27 26.90
N ARG A 134 8.71 1.95 27.12
CA ARG A 134 9.52 0.99 26.34
C ARG A 134 8.80 0.48 25.08
N ILE A 135 7.65 1.05 24.73
CA ILE A 135 6.80 0.54 23.66
C ILE A 135 7.21 1.13 22.33
N THR A 136 7.57 0.23 21.41
CA THR A 136 7.84 0.56 20.01
C THR A 136 7.16 -0.45 19.09
N TYR A 137 6.35 0.06 18.17
CA TYR A 137 5.71 -0.70 17.11
C TYR A 137 6.55 -0.61 15.84
N TYR A 138 6.77 -1.74 15.17
CA TYR A 138 7.55 -1.81 13.94
C TYR A 138 6.67 -2.22 12.76
N PHE A 139 6.72 -1.44 11.69
CA PHE A 139 6.08 -1.72 10.40
C PHE A 139 7.15 -2.01 9.36
N TYR A 140 7.47 -3.29 9.17
CA TYR A 140 8.46 -3.71 8.18
C TYR A 140 7.87 -3.69 6.77
N TYR A 141 8.63 -3.16 5.82
CA TYR A 141 8.26 -3.16 4.40
C TYR A 141 9.38 -3.66 3.50
N SER A 142 8.97 -4.19 2.35
CA SER A 142 9.85 -4.65 1.28
C SER A 142 10.70 -3.48 0.76
N ASN A 143 12.03 -3.65 0.67
CA ASN A 143 12.90 -2.59 0.12
C ASN A 143 12.80 -2.52 -1.40
N HIS A 144 13.02 -3.65 -2.04
CA HIS A 144 12.95 -3.82 -3.49
C HIS A 144 12.14 -5.07 -3.80
N ILE A 145 11.28 -5.01 -4.82
CA ILE A 145 10.63 -6.24 -5.28
C ILE A 145 11.60 -7.01 -6.16
N TYR A 146 11.83 -8.29 -5.82
CA TYR A 146 12.67 -9.16 -6.63
C TYR A 146 11.87 -9.71 -7.83
N HIS A 147 12.32 -9.38 -9.04
CA HIS A 147 11.80 -9.92 -10.33
C HIS A 147 10.26 -9.90 -10.47
N PHE A 148 9.68 -11.04 -10.85
CA PHE A 148 8.26 -11.29 -11.06
C PHE A 148 7.51 -11.70 -9.79
N THR A 149 8.18 -11.69 -8.62
CA THR A 149 7.57 -12.05 -7.35
C THR A 149 6.86 -10.84 -6.72
N LYS A 150 6.12 -11.08 -5.63
CA LYS A 150 5.57 -10.02 -4.78
C LYS A 150 6.44 -9.75 -3.55
N PHE A 151 7.60 -10.40 -3.42
CA PHE A 151 8.42 -10.41 -2.21
C PHE A 151 9.77 -9.75 -2.46
N ASP A 152 10.40 -9.24 -1.40
CA ASP A 152 11.81 -8.89 -1.41
C ASP A 152 12.71 -10.09 -1.05
N LYS A 153 14.03 -9.84 -1.03
CA LYS A 153 15.04 -10.82 -0.62
C LYS A 153 14.89 -11.34 0.82
N ARG A 154 14.12 -10.65 1.69
CA ARG A 154 13.85 -11.03 3.08
C ARG A 154 12.51 -11.77 3.19
N MET A 155 11.88 -12.12 2.08
CA MET A 155 10.53 -12.71 2.01
C MET A 155 9.43 -11.78 2.58
N ILE A 156 9.66 -10.46 2.59
CA ILE A 156 8.64 -9.49 2.96
C ILE A 156 7.80 -9.16 1.73
N GLN A 157 6.48 -9.33 1.84
CA GLN A 157 5.56 -8.98 0.77
C GLN A 157 5.56 -7.47 0.55
N TYR A 158 5.64 -7.05 -0.70
CA TYR A 158 5.46 -5.66 -1.07
C TYR A 158 4.00 -5.24 -0.98
N HIS A 159 3.78 -4.12 -0.30
CA HIS A 159 2.54 -3.37 -0.29
C HIS A 159 2.82 -1.94 -0.80
N SER A 160 1.80 -1.12 -1.06
CA SER A 160 2.01 0.30 -1.41
C SER A 160 2.26 1.14 -0.15
N THR A 161 2.80 2.35 -0.31
CA THR A 161 2.94 3.32 0.79
C THR A 161 1.59 3.69 1.42
N ILE A 162 0.51 3.75 0.61
CA ILE A 162 -0.86 3.97 1.10
C ILE A 162 -1.27 2.89 2.12
N TYR A 163 -0.92 1.63 1.85
CA TYR A 163 -1.22 0.55 2.79
C TYR A 163 -0.47 0.74 4.12
N LEU A 164 0.81 1.14 4.08
CA LEU A 164 1.58 1.47 5.28
C LEU A 164 0.89 2.58 6.08
N TYR A 165 0.52 3.68 5.43
CA TYR A 165 -0.13 4.82 6.10
C TYR A 165 -1.46 4.39 6.75
N GLN A 166 -2.28 3.60 6.08
CA GLN A 166 -3.51 3.06 6.65
C GLN A 166 -3.28 2.19 7.89
N GLN A 167 -2.28 1.30 7.87
CA GLN A 167 -1.95 0.47 9.03
C GLN A 167 -1.47 1.31 10.22
N MET A 168 -0.68 2.35 9.95
CA MET A 168 -0.24 3.30 10.98
C MET A 168 -1.42 4.08 11.56
N LEU A 169 -2.35 4.54 10.73
CA LEU A 169 -3.56 5.25 11.16
C LEU A 169 -4.45 4.39 12.04
N VAL A 170 -4.64 3.12 11.68
CA VAL A 170 -5.40 2.16 12.49
C VAL A 170 -4.78 2.02 13.88
N LEU A 171 -3.45 1.88 13.96
CA LEU A 171 -2.75 1.81 15.24
C LEU A 171 -2.90 3.11 16.04
N LEU A 172 -2.62 4.26 15.42
CA LEU A 172 -2.72 5.55 16.10
C LEU A 172 -4.12 5.80 16.63
N LYS A 173 -5.17 5.49 15.84
CA LYS A 173 -6.56 5.59 16.29
C LYS A 173 -6.82 4.72 17.52
N LYS A 174 -6.35 3.46 17.54
CA LYS A 174 -6.47 2.60 18.72
C LYS A 174 -5.76 3.18 19.96
N LEU A 175 -4.59 3.79 19.74
CA LEU A 175 -3.79 4.40 20.80
C LEU A 175 -4.42 5.71 21.33
N THR A 176 -5.13 6.47 20.50
CA THR A 176 -5.66 7.79 20.89
C THR A 176 -7.14 7.77 21.27
N CYS A 177 -7.88 6.69 21.00
CA CYS A 177 -9.33 6.65 21.26
C CYS A 177 -9.69 6.68 22.76
N ASN A 178 -8.95 5.95 23.59
CA ASN A 178 -9.30 5.77 25.01
C ASN A 178 -8.07 5.99 25.91
N GLN A 179 -8.34 6.14 27.21
CA GLN A 179 -7.32 5.99 28.23
C GLN A 179 -6.64 4.62 28.14
N LEU A 180 -5.32 4.62 28.27
CA LEU A 180 -4.48 3.44 28.20
C LEU A 180 -3.83 3.19 29.56
N THR A 181 -3.63 1.91 29.89
CA THR A 181 -2.84 1.51 31.06
C THR A 181 -1.54 0.88 30.57
N TYR A 182 -0.44 1.59 30.81
CA TYR A 182 0.92 1.08 30.63
C TYR A 182 1.35 0.33 31.87
N MET A 183 1.93 -0.84 31.69
CA MET A 183 2.47 -1.66 32.76
C MET A 183 3.86 -2.12 32.37
N GLU A 184 4.85 -1.94 33.24
CA GLU A 184 6.20 -2.43 33.00
C GLU A 184 6.86 -3.04 34.24
N ASN A 185 7.82 -3.91 33.96
CA ASN A 185 8.79 -4.40 34.91
C ASN A 185 10.18 -4.38 34.24
N LYS A 186 11.22 -4.91 34.92
CA LYS A 186 12.59 -4.90 34.40
C LYS A 186 12.73 -5.52 33.00
N LYS A 187 11.95 -6.54 32.66
CA LYS A 187 12.10 -7.34 31.42
C LYS A 187 10.97 -7.14 30.41
N ASN A 188 9.77 -6.83 30.88
CA ASN A 188 8.54 -6.88 30.10
C ASN A 188 7.73 -5.58 30.24
N CYS A 189 6.96 -5.27 29.21
CA CYS A 189 6.00 -4.20 29.19
C CYS A 189 4.73 -4.61 28.44
N LYS A 190 3.62 -4.02 28.86
CA LYS A 190 2.29 -4.29 28.34
C LYS A 190 1.52 -2.98 28.26
N LEU A 191 0.73 -2.86 27.20
CA LEU A 191 -0.20 -1.76 27.00
C LEU A 191 -1.59 -2.33 26.80
N ILE A 192 -2.54 -1.85 27.60
CA ILE A 192 -3.95 -2.21 27.45
C ILE A 192 -4.79 -0.95 27.31
N ASN A 193 -5.91 -1.09 26.61
CA ASN A 193 -6.99 -0.11 26.68
C ASN A 193 -7.64 -0.21 28.07
N SER A 194 -7.70 0.90 28.82
CA SER A 194 -8.22 0.88 30.19
C SER A 194 -9.72 0.57 30.28
N ILE A 195 -10.46 0.78 29.19
CA ILE A 195 -11.92 0.55 29.14
C ILE A 195 -12.23 -0.86 28.64
N THR A 196 -11.67 -1.23 27.49
CA THR A 196 -12.00 -2.52 26.84
C THR A 196 -11.13 -3.67 27.33
N ASN A 197 -10.06 -3.39 28.08
CA ASN A 197 -9.00 -4.35 28.43
C ASN A 197 -8.34 -5.04 27.22
N GLU A 198 -8.53 -4.51 26.00
CA GLU A 198 -7.85 -5.00 24.80
C GLU A 198 -6.35 -4.82 24.96
N ILE A 199 -5.58 -5.88 24.68
CA ILE A 199 -4.11 -5.83 24.70
C ILE A 199 -3.64 -5.18 23.41
N LEU A 200 -3.05 -3.99 23.52
CA LEU A 200 -2.51 -3.22 22.41
C LEU A 200 -1.01 -3.48 22.20
N TYR A 201 -0.31 -3.93 23.23
CA TYR A 201 1.09 -4.34 23.18
C TYR A 201 1.38 -5.33 24.30
N ASP A 202 2.12 -6.40 24.01
CA ASP A 202 2.67 -7.30 25.02
C ASP A 202 3.97 -7.89 24.49
N ASN A 203 5.08 -7.66 25.18
CA ASN A 203 6.37 -8.26 24.84
C ASN A 203 6.72 -9.48 25.70
N ASN A 204 5.81 -9.98 26.54
CA ASN A 204 6.02 -11.23 27.27
C ASN A 204 6.14 -12.39 26.29
N LYS A 205 7.37 -12.78 25.98
CA LYS A 205 7.65 -13.90 25.07
C LYS A 205 7.42 -15.27 25.72
N LYS A 206 7.33 -15.39 27.05
CA LYS A 206 7.05 -16.66 27.76
C LYS A 206 6.35 -16.38 29.08
N MET A 207 5.17 -16.98 29.28
CA MET A 207 4.34 -16.84 30.48
C MET A 207 5.00 -17.52 31.69
N ASP A 208 5.77 -16.77 32.48
CA ASP A 208 5.89 -17.08 33.90
C ASP A 208 4.75 -16.37 34.63
N LYS A 209 3.78 -17.14 35.12
CA LYS A 209 2.52 -16.71 35.76
C LYS A 209 2.67 -15.84 37.03
N LYS A 210 3.88 -15.37 37.37
CA LYS A 210 4.18 -14.64 38.62
C LYS A 210 4.99 -13.35 38.45
N GLN A 211 5.11 -12.80 37.25
CA GLN A 211 5.75 -11.49 37.12
C GLN A 211 4.74 -10.37 37.43
N LYS A 212 4.88 -9.75 38.61
CA LYS A 212 4.15 -8.54 38.97
C LYS A 212 4.76 -7.36 38.21
N TYR A 213 3.91 -6.56 37.56
CA TYR A 213 4.32 -5.27 37.01
C TYR A 213 4.62 -4.32 38.17
N THR A 214 5.73 -3.61 38.08
CA THR A 214 6.23 -2.73 39.15
C THR A 214 5.85 -1.27 38.93
N HIS A 215 5.61 -0.89 37.67
CA HIS A 215 5.20 0.44 37.30
C HIS A 215 3.93 0.35 36.47
N ILE A 216 2.88 1.04 36.92
CA ILE A 216 1.57 1.08 36.26
C ILE A 216 1.21 2.55 36.10
N VAL A 217 1.02 3.00 34.87
CA VAL A 217 0.70 4.39 34.55
C VAL A 217 -0.49 4.43 33.62
N THR A 218 -1.46 5.26 33.95
CA THR A 218 -2.54 5.61 33.05
C THR A 218 -2.13 6.75 32.15
N MET A 219 -2.35 6.61 30.85
CA MET A 219 -1.92 7.55 29.83
C MET A 219 -3.12 7.93 28.95
N HIS A 220 -3.21 9.20 28.57
CA HIS A 220 -4.16 9.67 27.58
C HIS A 220 -3.39 10.28 26.42
N LEU A 221 -3.50 9.73 25.22
CA LEU A 221 -2.64 10.13 24.09
C LEU A 221 -3.25 11.21 23.19
N SER A 222 -4.55 11.49 23.31
CA SER A 222 -5.28 12.46 22.47
C SER A 222 -5.30 13.90 23.01
N GLU A 223 -5.05 14.12 24.30
CA GLU A 223 -4.96 15.46 24.88
C GLU A 223 -3.53 16.00 24.71
N ILE A 224 -3.28 16.88 23.74
CA ILE A 224 -1.97 17.56 23.57
C ILE A 224 -2.10 19.04 23.85
#